data_AF-A0A922IR59-F1
#
_entry.id   AF-A0A922IR59-F1
#
_cell.length_a   1.000
_cell.length_b   1.000
_cell.length_c   1.000
_cell.angle_alpha   90.00
_cell.angle_beta   90.00
_cell.angle_gamma   90.00
#
_symmetry.space_group_name_H-M   'P 1'
#
loop_
_entity.id
_entity.type
_entity.pdbx_description
1 polymer ?
#
loop_
_entity_poly.entity_id
_entity_poly.type
_entity_poly.pdbx_seq_one_letter_code
_entity_poly.pdbx_strand_id
1 'polypeptide(L)'
;MSNCFQNMDESGYFSVQVISQALQIWSLELVPFLRQCPEAERARENPASQNAFICHYRHHWFTIRKIGKQWFNLNSILSAPKLISETYLAIYLAQLKEEGNSIFIITGTLPRCEADEILSICPVVEDDLTRSSTTSTSQPDKSTEVDVALAVSNTDIDDDDQTLQRILQSSENDDEELQLALRVSANEYEDTSDKELREAIALSLNTRIYVIKLSKTCYAKISQF
;
A
#
# COMPACT_ATOMS: atom_id res chain seq x y z
N MET A 1 50.04 28.42 9.09
CA MET A 1 48.58 28.49 9.03
C MET A 1 48.08 27.08 8.77
N SER A 2 47.36 26.53 9.74
CA SER A 2 46.95 25.13 9.79
C SER A 2 45.98 24.79 8.66
N ASN A 3 46.30 23.73 7.91
CA ASN A 3 45.40 23.10 6.94
C ASN A 3 44.26 22.41 7.71
N CYS A 4 43.15 23.11 7.94
CA CYS A 4 41.93 22.46 8.41
C CYS A 4 41.27 21.79 7.20
N PHE A 5 41.32 20.47 7.17
CA PHE A 5 40.89 19.60 6.07
C PHE A 5 39.55 20.04 5.46
N GLN A 6 39.57 20.41 4.18
CA GLN A 6 38.44 20.93 3.40
C GLN A 6 37.38 19.86 3.05
N ASN A 7 37.35 18.76 3.80
CA ASN A 7 36.54 17.56 3.56
C ASN A 7 35.37 17.40 4.54
N MET A 8 35.31 18.23 5.59
CA MET A 8 34.22 18.28 6.56
C MET A 8 34.12 19.71 7.12
N ASP A 9 32.94 20.31 7.09
CA ASP A 9 32.69 21.59 7.77
C ASP A 9 32.19 21.37 9.21
N GLU A 10 32.16 22.45 10.02
CA GLU A 10 31.64 22.40 11.40
C GLU A 10 30.14 22.05 11.49
N SER A 11 29.42 22.07 10.36
CA SER A 11 28.01 21.69 10.24
C SER A 11 27.80 20.19 9.98
N GLY A 12 28.88 19.42 9.76
CA GLY A 12 28.82 18.00 9.40
C GLY A 12 28.62 17.73 7.90
N TYR A 13 28.90 18.71 7.05
CA TYR A 13 28.80 18.60 5.61
C TYR A 13 30.02 17.91 5.01
N PHE A 14 29.81 16.77 4.36
CA PHE A 14 30.88 15.98 3.75
C PHE A 14 31.12 16.38 2.29
N SER A 15 32.39 16.43 1.89
CA SER A 15 32.75 16.60 0.48
C SER A 15 32.43 15.35 -0.33
N VAL A 16 32.18 15.52 -1.64
CA VAL A 16 31.96 14.40 -2.57
C VAL A 16 33.09 13.37 -2.56
N GLN A 17 34.31 13.80 -2.23
CA GLN A 17 35.48 12.93 -2.12
C GLN A 17 35.34 11.91 -0.98
N VAL A 18 34.78 12.33 0.16
CA VAL A 18 34.49 11.43 1.29
C VAL A 18 33.50 10.35 0.86
N ILE A 19 32.45 10.73 0.13
CA ILE A 19 31.45 9.79 -0.39
C ILE A 19 32.11 8.80 -1.38
N SER A 20 32.93 9.29 -2.29
CA SER A 20 33.67 8.44 -3.24
C SER A 20 34.57 7.44 -2.52
N GLN A 21 35.28 7.87 -1.46
CA GLN A 21 36.18 6.99 -0.71
C GLN A 21 35.41 5.95 0.10
N ALA A 22 34.27 6.33 0.70
CA ALA A 22 33.42 5.41 1.43
C ALA A 22 32.85 4.32 0.51
N LEU A 23 32.44 4.68 -0.71
CA LEU A 23 31.95 3.73 -1.71
C LEU A 23 33.04 2.76 -2.19
N GLN A 24 34.29 3.24 -2.29
CA GLN A 24 35.41 2.40 -2.72
C GLN A 24 35.67 1.21 -1.80
N ILE A 25 35.41 1.33 -0.49
CA ILE A 25 35.50 0.23 0.48
C ILE A 25 34.58 -0.93 0.10
N TRP A 26 33.43 -0.61 -0.49
CA TRP A 26 32.42 -1.57 -0.94
C TRP A 26 32.61 -1.99 -2.41
N SER A 27 33.75 -1.64 -3.02
CA SER A 27 34.00 -1.84 -4.46
C SER A 27 32.94 -1.18 -5.36
N LEU A 28 32.37 -0.07 -4.90
CA LEU A 28 31.44 0.76 -5.65
C LEU A 28 32.18 1.99 -6.20
N GLU A 29 31.85 2.38 -7.43
CA GLU A 29 32.39 3.57 -8.06
C GLU A 29 31.31 4.65 -8.21
N LEU A 30 31.71 5.89 -7.96
CA LEU A 30 30.87 7.07 -8.07
C LEU A 30 31.18 7.82 -9.39
N VAL A 31 30.26 7.75 -10.34
CA VAL A 31 30.45 8.33 -11.68
C VAL A 31 29.54 9.55 -11.86
N PRO A 32 30.06 10.75 -12.19
CA PRO A 32 29.21 11.90 -12.48
C PRO A 32 28.30 11.66 -13.69
N PHE A 33 27.01 12.00 -13.58
CA PHE A 33 25.99 11.73 -14.61
C PHE A 33 26.26 12.45 -15.95
N LEU A 34 26.98 13.58 -15.90
CA LEU A 34 27.34 14.36 -17.09
C LEU A 34 28.71 13.99 -17.67
N ARG A 35 29.43 13.04 -17.06
CA ARG A 35 30.72 12.57 -17.59
C ARG A 35 30.50 11.87 -18.93
N GLN A 36 31.40 12.10 -19.87
CA GLN A 36 31.44 11.39 -21.15
C GLN A 36 32.11 10.02 -20.94
N CYS A 37 31.38 9.08 -20.37
CA CYS A 37 31.79 7.70 -20.21
C CYS A 37 30.62 6.75 -20.56
N PRO A 38 30.90 5.51 -20.99
CA PRO A 38 29.86 4.58 -21.41
C PRO A 38 28.85 4.26 -20.29
N GLU A 39 29.28 4.25 -19.03
CA GLU A 39 28.40 4.09 -17.86
C GLU A 39 27.37 5.21 -17.76
N ALA A 40 27.81 6.46 -17.90
CA ALA A 40 26.95 7.63 -17.81
C ALA A 40 26.07 7.82 -19.07
N GLU A 41 26.53 7.38 -20.23
CA GLU A 41 25.70 7.31 -21.45
C GLU A 41 24.55 6.33 -21.28
N ARG A 42 24.84 5.10 -20.84
CA ARG A 42 23.80 4.09 -20.55
C ARG A 42 22.79 4.58 -19.53
N ALA A 43 23.24 5.28 -18.49
CA ALA A 43 22.36 5.84 -17.48
C ALA A 43 21.49 7.00 -18.01
N ARG A 44 21.96 7.76 -19.00
CA ARG A 44 21.19 8.82 -19.67
C ARG A 44 20.16 8.25 -20.66
N GLU A 45 20.52 7.19 -21.37
CA GLU A 45 19.62 6.51 -22.30
C GLU A 45 18.54 5.71 -21.57
N ASN A 46 18.93 4.96 -20.54
CA ASN A 46 18.01 4.16 -19.74
C ASN A 46 18.36 4.24 -18.24
N PRO A 47 17.80 5.22 -17.52
CA PRO A 47 18.02 5.37 -16.08
C PRO A 47 17.56 4.15 -15.26
N ALA A 48 16.54 3.43 -15.71
CA ALA A 48 15.97 2.29 -14.98
C ALA A 48 16.90 1.05 -14.96
N SER A 49 17.90 1.02 -15.84
CA SER A 49 18.93 -0.01 -15.90
C SER A 49 19.99 0.09 -14.79
N GLN A 50 20.06 1.25 -14.12
CA GLN A 50 21.04 1.48 -13.05
C GLN A 50 20.54 0.96 -11.70
N ASN A 51 21.45 0.86 -10.74
CA ASN A 51 21.13 0.35 -9.40
C ASN A 51 20.79 1.47 -8.41
N ALA A 52 21.54 2.57 -8.46
CA ALA A 52 21.34 3.71 -7.58
C ALA A 52 21.94 5.00 -8.14
N PHE A 53 21.37 6.11 -7.70
CA PHE A 53 21.85 7.47 -7.96
C PHE A 53 22.04 8.21 -6.63
N ILE A 54 23.04 9.07 -6.58
CA ILE A 54 23.25 10.04 -5.52
C ILE A 54 23.05 11.42 -6.13
N CYS A 55 22.18 12.21 -5.53
CA CYS A 55 21.88 13.56 -5.97
C CYS A 55 22.28 14.56 -4.89
N HIS A 56 22.79 15.69 -5.34
CA HIS A 56 23.16 16.81 -4.48
C HIS A 56 22.39 18.07 -4.89
N TYR A 57 21.43 18.47 -4.04
CA TYR A 57 20.54 19.61 -4.25
C TYR A 57 20.68 20.61 -3.10
N ARG A 58 21.04 21.86 -3.38
CA ARG A 58 21.10 22.96 -2.39
C ARG A 58 21.74 22.59 -1.03
N HIS A 59 22.94 21.98 -1.05
CA HIS A 59 23.63 21.50 0.17
C HIS A 59 22.92 20.34 0.88
N HIS A 60 22.17 19.53 0.14
CA HIS A 60 21.53 18.34 0.65
C HIS A 60 21.82 17.13 -0.23
N TRP A 61 22.37 16.07 0.38
CA TRP A 61 22.63 14.80 -0.28
C TRP A 61 21.44 13.87 -0.07
N PHE A 62 20.95 13.27 -1.14
CA PHE A 62 19.94 12.23 -1.07
C PHE A 62 20.22 11.15 -2.10
N THR A 63 19.69 9.95 -1.85
CA THR A 63 19.90 8.80 -2.71
C THR A 63 18.59 8.33 -3.33
N ILE A 64 18.66 7.91 -4.58
CA ILE A 64 17.57 7.25 -5.29
C ILE A 64 18.05 5.83 -5.57
N ARG A 65 17.42 4.81 -5.00
CA ARG A 65 17.89 3.42 -5.11
C ARG A 65 16.79 2.53 -5.66
N LYS A 66 17.19 1.58 -6.51
CA LYS A 66 16.36 0.47 -6.93
C LYS A 66 16.37 -0.61 -5.84
N ILE A 67 15.20 -0.97 -5.34
CA ILE A 67 15.01 -2.03 -4.36
C ILE A 67 14.03 -3.04 -4.96
N GLY A 68 14.49 -4.27 -5.16
CA GLY A 68 13.77 -5.28 -5.94
C GLY A 68 13.53 -4.84 -7.39
N LYS A 69 12.30 -4.45 -7.72
CA LYS A 69 11.87 -3.98 -9.06
C LYS A 69 11.40 -2.52 -9.09
N GLN A 70 11.55 -1.81 -7.99
CA GLN A 70 10.96 -0.47 -7.80
C GLN A 70 12.01 0.54 -7.36
N TRP A 71 11.77 1.81 -7.70
CA TRP A 71 12.68 2.90 -7.34
C TRP A 71 12.13 3.67 -6.14
N PHE A 72 13.02 4.01 -5.21
CA PHE A 72 12.66 4.77 -4.01
C PHE A 72 13.55 6.00 -3.87
N ASN A 73 12.93 7.11 -3.50
CA ASN A 73 13.59 8.34 -3.07
C ASN A 73 13.83 8.27 -1.57
N LEU A 74 15.09 8.19 -1.17
CA LEU A 74 15.53 8.14 0.22
C LEU A 74 16.02 9.52 0.68
N ASN A 75 15.32 10.57 0.28
CA ASN A 75 15.60 11.91 0.76
C ASN A 75 15.22 12.00 2.25
N SER A 76 16.20 12.25 3.11
CA SER A 76 16.02 12.30 4.57
C SER A 76 15.13 13.46 5.06
N ILE A 77 14.80 14.43 4.21
CA ILE A 77 13.82 15.48 4.52
C ILE A 77 12.39 14.91 4.48
N LEU A 78 12.17 13.81 3.77
CA LEU A 78 10.89 13.13 3.72
C LEU A 78 10.71 12.25 4.96
N SER A 79 9.51 12.22 5.53
CA SER A 79 9.19 11.33 6.66
C SER A 79 9.31 9.85 6.29
N ALA A 80 9.26 9.51 5.00
CA ALA A 80 9.41 8.13 4.53
C ALA A 80 9.86 8.04 3.05
N PRO A 81 10.40 6.88 2.62
CA PRO A 81 10.89 6.58 1.26
C PRO A 81 9.86 6.72 0.13
N LYS A 82 9.85 7.80 -0.64
CA LYS A 82 8.84 7.96 -1.70
C LYS A 82 9.06 7.00 -2.87
N LEU A 83 8.03 6.25 -3.29
CA LEU A 83 8.07 5.41 -4.49
C LEU A 83 8.18 6.28 -5.76
N ILE A 84 9.02 5.85 -6.69
CA ILE A 84 9.24 6.47 -8.00
C ILE A 84 8.99 5.40 -9.06
N SER A 85 8.17 5.71 -10.08
CA SER A 85 8.00 4.84 -11.24
C SER A 85 9.17 4.99 -12.21
N GLU A 86 9.48 3.95 -13.00
CA GLU A 86 10.57 4.00 -13.99
C GLU A 86 10.36 5.11 -15.04
N THR A 87 9.11 5.36 -15.43
CA THR A 87 8.75 6.44 -16.36
C THR A 87 8.95 7.83 -15.75
N TYR A 88 8.67 7.98 -14.45
CA TYR A 88 8.85 9.24 -13.74
C TYR A 88 10.33 9.50 -13.41
N LEU A 89 11.12 8.46 -13.16
CA LEU A 89 12.55 8.57 -12.82
C LEU A 89 13.34 9.39 -13.84
N ALA A 90 13.14 9.13 -15.14
CA ALA A 90 13.85 9.84 -16.20
C ALA A 90 13.54 11.35 -16.19
N ILE A 91 12.26 11.69 -16.00
CA ILE A 91 11.80 13.08 -15.90
C ILE A 91 12.39 13.74 -14.65
N TYR A 92 12.36 13.04 -13.52
CA TYR A 92 12.90 13.54 -12.25
C TYR A 92 14.40 13.84 -12.33
N LEU A 93 15.19 12.95 -12.94
CA LEU A 93 16.62 13.16 -13.16
C LEU A 93 16.88 14.32 -14.15
N ALA A 94 16.06 14.44 -15.20
CA ALA A 94 16.18 15.54 -16.16
C ALA A 94 15.92 16.90 -15.49
N GLN A 95 14.90 16.99 -14.63
CA GLN A 95 14.62 18.19 -13.84
C GLN A 95 15.79 18.55 -12.93
N LEU A 96 16.32 17.57 -12.18
CA LEU A 96 17.47 17.81 -11.30
C LEU A 96 18.68 18.33 -12.08
N LYS A 97 18.91 17.82 -13.30
CA LYS A 97 19.97 18.31 -14.18
C LYS A 97 19.75 19.76 -14.63
N GLU A 98 18.53 20.13 -15.03
CA GLU A 98 18.19 21.48 -15.50
C GLU A 98 18.34 22.53 -14.39
N GLU A 99 18.00 22.16 -13.17
CA GLU A 99 18.19 22.99 -11.97
C GLU A 99 19.67 23.13 -11.57
N GLY A 100 20.60 22.50 -12.29
CA GLY A 100 22.05 22.58 -12.04
C GLY A 100 22.53 21.70 -10.90
N ASN A 101 21.76 20.67 -10.53
CA ASN A 101 22.15 19.77 -9.46
C ASN A 101 23.19 18.76 -9.93
N SER A 102 24.06 18.36 -8.99
CA SER A 102 25.05 17.33 -9.26
C SER A 102 24.42 15.96 -9.04
N ILE A 103 24.37 15.16 -10.09
CA ILE A 103 23.85 13.80 -10.08
C ILE A 103 25.04 12.85 -10.31
N PHE A 104 25.11 11.80 -9.52
CA PHE A 104 26.11 10.75 -9.60
C PHE A 104 25.43 9.39 -9.72
N ILE A 105 26.01 8.53 -10.53
CA ILE A 105 25.59 7.15 -10.76
C ILE A 105 26.49 6.26 -9.92
N ILE A 106 25.93 5.27 -9.25
CA ILE A 106 26.70 4.26 -8.54
C ILE A 106 26.82 3.03 -9.44
N THR A 107 28.06 2.69 -9.79
CA THR A 107 28.40 1.48 -10.55
C THR A 107 29.03 0.44 -9.61
N GLY A 108 28.69 -0.83 -9.82
CA GLY A 108 29.15 -1.96 -9.00
C GLY A 108 28.01 -2.77 -8.39
N THR A 109 28.38 -3.75 -7.56
CA THR A 109 27.44 -4.68 -6.91
C THR A 109 27.08 -4.16 -5.52
N LEU A 110 25.84 -3.71 -5.35
CA LEU A 110 25.33 -3.30 -4.04
C LEU A 110 25.19 -4.52 -3.11
N PRO A 111 25.39 -4.34 -1.79
CA PRO A 111 25.15 -5.41 -0.82
C PRO A 111 23.68 -5.82 -0.84
N ARG A 112 23.44 -7.12 -0.66
CA ARG A 112 22.10 -7.72 -0.60
C ARG A 112 21.30 -7.08 0.53
N CYS A 113 20.10 -6.60 0.22
CA CYS A 113 19.18 -6.02 1.21
C CYS A 113 17.99 -6.96 1.43
N GLU A 114 17.56 -7.15 2.68
CA GLU A 114 16.32 -7.89 2.99
C GLU A 114 15.10 -7.29 2.27
N ALA A 115 15.11 -5.96 2.08
CA ALA A 115 14.04 -5.28 1.37
C ALA A 115 13.93 -5.69 -0.10
N ASP A 116 15.04 -6.10 -0.74
CA ASP A 116 15.01 -6.60 -2.13
C ASP A 116 14.21 -7.89 -2.23
N GLU A 117 14.33 -8.77 -1.23
CA GLU A 117 13.62 -10.05 -1.19
C GLU A 117 12.12 -9.87 -0.97
N ILE A 118 11.76 -9.02 -0.02
CA ILE A 118 10.36 -8.76 0.32
C ILE A 118 9.66 -8.06 -0.84
N LEU A 119 10.28 -7.02 -1.42
CA LEU A 119 9.69 -6.27 -2.53
C LEU A 119 9.69 -7.04 -3.86
N SER A 120 10.55 -8.03 -4.02
CA SER A 120 10.48 -8.94 -5.18
C SER A 120 9.23 -9.82 -5.15
N ILE A 121 8.75 -10.18 -3.95
CA ILE A 121 7.56 -11.00 -3.76
C ILE A 121 6.30 -10.11 -3.73
N CYS A 122 6.41 -8.90 -3.18
CA CYS A 122 5.30 -7.99 -2.93
C CYS A 122 5.66 -6.54 -3.32
N PRO A 123 5.37 -6.10 -4.55
CA PRO A 123 5.62 -4.73 -4.95
C PRO A 123 4.72 -3.76 -4.16
N VAL A 124 5.28 -2.63 -3.74
CA VAL A 124 4.54 -1.57 -3.04
C VAL A 124 3.64 -0.86 -4.03
N VAL A 125 2.35 -0.77 -3.72
CA VAL A 125 1.40 0.10 -4.42
C VAL A 125 1.08 1.27 -3.49
N GLU A 126 1.18 2.51 -3.98
CA GLU A 126 1.00 3.71 -3.15
C GLU A 126 -0.36 3.74 -2.40
N ASP A 127 -1.39 3.11 -2.96
CA ASP A 127 -2.75 3.07 -2.41
C ASP A 127 -2.88 2.24 -1.10
N ASP A 128 -1.96 1.31 -0.84
CA ASP A 128 -1.98 0.50 0.39
C ASP A 128 -1.42 1.24 1.63
N LEU A 129 -0.74 2.37 1.42
CA LEU A 129 -0.22 3.22 2.49
C LEU A 129 -1.31 4.18 3.05
N THR A 130 -2.30 4.55 2.23
CA THR A 130 -3.38 5.47 2.59
C THR A 130 -4.64 4.77 3.09
N ARG A 131 -4.87 3.50 2.71
CA ARG A 131 -6.07 2.73 3.10
C ARG A 131 -5.94 2.09 4.49
N SER A 132 -5.72 2.90 5.52
CA SER A 132 -5.70 2.44 6.91
C SER A 132 -6.41 3.41 7.82
N SER A 133 -7.70 3.67 7.54
CA SER A 133 -8.64 4.34 8.44
C SER A 133 -10.09 4.17 8.00
N THR A 134 -10.54 2.97 7.60
CA THR A 134 -11.99 2.68 7.48
C THR A 134 -12.27 1.22 7.80
N THR A 135 -12.16 0.87 9.09
CA THR A 135 -12.95 -0.23 9.63
C THR A 135 -14.37 0.30 9.85
N SER A 136 -15.11 0.51 8.76
CA SER A 136 -16.56 0.67 8.83
C SER A 136 -17.17 -0.72 8.94
N THR A 137 -17.17 -1.26 10.16
CA THR A 137 -18.15 -2.26 10.59
C THR A 137 -19.49 -1.55 10.65
N SER A 138 -20.18 -1.46 9.51
CA SER A 138 -21.59 -1.07 9.48
C SER A 138 -22.39 -2.34 9.30
N GLN A 139 -22.89 -2.84 10.42
CA GLN A 139 -23.88 -3.92 10.45
C GLN A 139 -25.13 -3.49 9.66
N PRO A 140 -25.86 -4.42 9.04
CA PRO A 140 -27.18 -4.13 8.52
C PRO A 140 -28.15 -4.10 9.71
N ASP A 141 -28.33 -2.92 10.32
CA ASP A 141 -29.39 -2.70 11.31
C ASP A 141 -30.74 -2.81 10.62
N LYS A 142 -31.39 -3.96 10.84
CA LYS A 142 -32.79 -4.18 10.50
C LYS A 142 -33.67 -3.66 11.65
N SER A 143 -34.77 -3.04 11.23
CA SER A 143 -36.08 -3.02 11.90
C SER A 143 -36.20 -2.26 13.23
N THR A 144 -36.52 -0.96 13.15
CA THR A 144 -37.24 -0.22 14.21
C THR A 144 -38.37 0.66 13.66
N GLU A 145 -38.86 0.42 12.45
CA GLU A 145 -39.91 1.24 11.83
C GLU A 145 -41.25 0.51 11.65
N VAL A 146 -41.27 -0.82 11.76
CA VAL A 146 -42.49 -1.64 11.62
C VAL A 146 -43.32 -1.72 12.92
N ASP A 147 -42.74 -1.48 14.09
CA ASP A 147 -43.44 -1.58 15.38
C ASP A 147 -44.27 -0.33 15.73
N VAL A 148 -44.02 0.81 15.08
CA VAL A 148 -44.79 2.04 15.32
C VAL A 148 -46.12 2.04 14.57
N ALA A 149 -46.17 1.38 13.40
CA ALA A 149 -47.38 1.30 12.59
C ALA A 149 -48.48 0.43 13.22
N LEU A 150 -48.12 -0.56 14.06
CA LEU A 150 -49.09 -1.45 14.72
C LEU A 150 -49.80 -0.78 15.91
N ALA A 151 -49.16 0.22 16.55
CA ALA A 151 -49.70 0.88 17.74
C ALA A 151 -50.74 1.98 17.42
N VAL A 152 -50.85 2.42 16.17
CA VAL A 152 -51.76 3.49 15.74
C VAL A 152 -53.16 2.97 15.36
N SER A 153 -53.32 1.66 15.15
CA SER A 153 -54.59 1.07 14.70
C SER A 153 -55.58 0.69 15.82
N ASN A 154 -55.31 1.04 17.08
CA ASN A 154 -56.13 0.64 18.22
C ASN A 154 -57.09 1.72 18.78
N THR A 155 -57.50 2.68 17.95
CA THR A 155 -58.65 3.54 18.29
C THR A 155 -59.71 3.44 17.21
N ASP A 156 -60.90 2.99 17.64
CA ASP A 156 -62.17 2.89 16.91
C ASP A 156 -62.39 1.55 16.17
N ILE A 157 -62.90 0.55 16.91
CA ILE A 157 -63.48 -0.67 16.34
C ILE A 157 -65.00 -0.60 16.53
N ASP A 158 -65.72 -0.39 15.43
CA ASP A 158 -67.18 -0.57 15.32
C ASP A 158 -67.55 -2.07 15.26
N ASP A 159 -68.81 -2.35 15.63
CA ASP A 159 -69.41 -3.63 16.06
C ASP A 159 -69.61 -4.72 14.97
N ASP A 160 -68.74 -4.83 13.96
CA ASP A 160 -68.89 -5.81 12.84
C ASP A 160 -67.81 -6.93 12.80
N ASP A 161 -66.88 -6.98 13.76
CA ASP A 161 -65.65 -7.79 13.66
C ASP A 161 -65.77 -9.25 14.18
N GLN A 162 -66.94 -9.67 14.64
CA GLN A 162 -67.12 -11.02 15.21
C GLN A 162 -67.14 -12.15 14.16
N THR A 163 -67.28 -11.79 12.88
CA THR A 163 -67.36 -12.75 11.76
C THR A 163 -65.99 -13.04 11.15
N LEU A 164 -65.08 -12.05 11.14
CA LEU A 164 -63.72 -12.17 10.62
C LEU A 164 -62.80 -12.96 11.58
N GLN A 165 -62.96 -12.74 12.90
CA GLN A 165 -62.20 -13.48 13.91
C GLN A 165 -62.48 -14.99 13.89
N ARG A 166 -63.70 -15.39 13.48
CA ARG A 166 -64.07 -16.82 13.38
C ARG A 166 -63.49 -17.49 12.13
N ILE A 167 -63.26 -16.74 11.04
CA ILE A 167 -62.61 -17.24 9.82
C ILE A 167 -61.10 -17.40 10.04
N LEU A 168 -60.47 -16.46 10.75
CA LEU A 168 -59.05 -16.53 11.13
C LEU A 168 -58.77 -17.75 12.03
N GLN A 169 -59.62 -18.01 13.03
CA GLN A 169 -59.48 -19.19 13.91
C GLN A 169 -59.67 -20.53 13.18
N SER A 170 -60.38 -20.55 12.04
CA SER A 170 -60.54 -21.77 11.24
C SER A 170 -59.35 -22.06 10.33
N SER A 171 -58.46 -21.08 10.09
CA SER A 171 -57.27 -21.22 9.25
C SER A 171 -56.00 -21.62 10.02
N GLU A 172 -56.03 -21.63 11.35
CA GLU A 172 -54.86 -21.95 12.20
C GLU A 172 -54.51 -23.45 12.25
N ASN A 173 -55.31 -24.32 11.62
CA ASN A 173 -55.13 -25.78 11.69
C ASN A 173 -54.41 -26.41 10.48
N ASP A 174 -54.13 -25.67 9.40
CA ASP A 174 -53.47 -26.21 8.20
C ASP A 174 -52.01 -25.71 8.01
N ASP A 175 -51.46 -25.03 9.01
CA ASP A 175 -50.15 -24.36 8.94
C ASP A 175 -48.94 -25.28 9.14
N GLU A 176 -49.12 -26.48 9.69
CA GLU A 176 -47.97 -27.35 9.98
C GLU A 176 -47.28 -27.89 8.72
N GLU A 177 -48.05 -28.23 7.68
CA GLU A 177 -47.51 -28.73 6.41
C GLU A 177 -46.80 -27.63 5.61
N LEU A 178 -47.35 -26.41 5.64
CA LEU A 178 -46.75 -25.21 5.05
C LEU A 178 -45.47 -24.80 5.79
N GLN A 179 -45.47 -24.86 7.12
CA GLN A 179 -44.27 -24.61 7.93
C GLN A 179 -43.19 -25.68 7.71
N LEU A 180 -43.58 -26.94 7.54
CA LEU A 180 -42.68 -28.03 7.17
C LEU A 180 -42.05 -27.78 5.80
N ALA A 181 -42.84 -27.41 4.79
CA ALA A 181 -42.35 -27.12 3.44
C ALA A 181 -41.38 -25.93 3.40
N LEU A 182 -41.64 -24.88 4.19
CA LEU A 182 -40.74 -23.72 4.34
C LEU A 182 -39.41 -24.12 4.99
N ARG A 183 -39.45 -24.96 6.04
CA ARG A 183 -38.24 -25.46 6.71
C ARG A 183 -37.43 -26.42 5.84
N VAL A 184 -38.09 -27.28 5.06
CA VAL A 184 -37.43 -28.18 4.11
C VAL A 184 -36.80 -27.38 2.96
N SER A 185 -37.51 -26.40 2.41
CA SER A 185 -36.95 -25.51 1.37
C SER A 185 -35.80 -24.65 1.88
N ALA A 186 -35.80 -24.26 3.16
CA ALA A 186 -34.70 -23.55 3.79
C ALA A 186 -33.46 -24.43 4.06
N ASN A 187 -33.66 -25.76 4.18
CA ASN A 187 -32.58 -26.72 4.46
C ASN A 187 -32.05 -27.47 3.22
N GLU A 188 -32.78 -27.54 2.11
CA GLU A 188 -32.36 -28.25 0.88
C GLU A 188 -31.45 -27.42 -0.06
N TYR A 189 -30.99 -26.25 0.38
CA TYR A 189 -29.93 -25.48 -0.28
C TYR A 189 -28.80 -25.19 0.73
N GLU A 190 -28.15 -26.24 1.26
CA GLU A 190 -26.79 -26.06 1.81
C GLU A 190 -25.85 -25.79 0.63
N ASP A 191 -25.78 -24.52 0.25
CA ASP A 191 -24.94 -24.00 -0.82
C ASP A 191 -23.45 -24.13 -0.43
N THR A 192 -22.92 -25.34 -0.60
CA THR A 192 -21.49 -25.65 -0.40
C THR A 192 -20.59 -24.71 -1.20
N SER A 193 -21.08 -24.18 -2.33
CA SER A 193 -20.35 -23.22 -3.16
C SER A 193 -20.20 -21.86 -2.48
N ASP A 194 -21.19 -21.43 -1.68
CA ASP A 194 -21.13 -20.17 -0.95
C ASP A 194 -20.12 -20.23 0.21
N LYS A 195 -19.96 -21.42 0.82
CA LYS A 195 -18.94 -21.66 1.85
C LYS A 195 -17.53 -21.62 1.27
N GLU A 196 -17.30 -22.32 0.17
CA GLU A 196 -16.00 -22.33 -0.52
C GLU A 196 -15.65 -20.93 -1.06
N LEU A 197 -16.62 -20.21 -1.62
CA LEU A 197 -16.44 -18.85 -2.09
C LEU A 197 -16.08 -17.90 -0.94
N ARG A 198 -16.77 -17.99 0.20
CA ARG A 198 -16.45 -17.20 1.41
C ARG A 198 -15.07 -17.51 1.95
N GLU A 199 -14.67 -18.80 1.95
CA GLU A 199 -13.34 -19.22 2.37
C GLU A 199 -12.26 -18.70 1.41
N ALA A 200 -12.47 -18.78 0.10
CA ALA A 200 -11.57 -18.24 -0.91
C ALA A 200 -11.40 -16.72 -0.79
N ILE A 201 -12.49 -15.98 -0.55
CA ILE A 201 -12.45 -14.53 -0.31
C ILE A 201 -11.71 -14.23 1.00
N ALA A 202 -11.96 -14.97 2.07
CA ALA A 202 -11.27 -14.79 3.34
C ALA A 202 -9.76 -15.05 3.22
N LEU A 203 -9.35 -16.11 2.52
CA LEU A 203 -7.96 -16.43 2.23
C LEU A 203 -7.30 -15.34 1.37
N SER A 204 -8.00 -14.84 0.35
CA SER A 204 -7.53 -13.75 -0.51
C SER A 204 -7.33 -12.44 0.27
N LEU A 205 -8.30 -12.06 1.10
CA LEU A 205 -8.21 -10.88 1.96
C LEU A 205 -7.11 -11.03 3.02
N ASN A 206 -6.98 -12.19 3.65
CA ASN A 206 -5.95 -12.41 4.66
C ASN A 206 -4.54 -12.41 4.04
N THR A 207 -4.39 -12.99 2.85
CA THR A 207 -3.15 -12.91 2.07
C THR A 207 -2.84 -11.46 1.71
N ARG A 208 -3.83 -10.69 1.22
CA ARG A 208 -3.66 -9.27 0.90
C ARG A 208 -3.29 -8.44 2.13
N ILE A 209 -3.93 -8.68 3.28
CA ILE A 209 -3.59 -8.02 4.56
C ILE A 209 -2.17 -8.37 4.99
N TYR A 210 -1.75 -9.63 4.84
CA TYR A 210 -0.39 -10.07 5.16
C TYR A 210 0.63 -9.38 4.25
N VAL A 211 0.36 -9.32 2.94
CA VAL A 211 1.18 -8.60 1.95
C VAL A 211 1.29 -7.11 2.28
N ILE A 212 0.19 -6.45 2.65
CA ILE A 212 0.18 -5.04 3.07
C ILE A 212 1.02 -4.84 4.34
N LYS A 213 0.91 -5.75 5.32
CA LYS A 213 1.72 -5.69 6.55
C LYS A 213 3.21 -5.86 6.24
N LEU A 214 3.57 -6.84 5.41
CA LEU A 214 4.96 -7.04 4.98
C LEU A 214 5.52 -5.84 4.21
N SER A 215 4.74 -5.31 3.26
CA SER A 215 5.08 -4.10 2.51
C SER A 215 5.34 -2.92 3.45
N LYS A 216 4.45 -2.69 4.44
CA LYS A 216 4.63 -1.64 5.46
C LYS A 216 5.83 -1.87 6.37
N THR A 217 6.06 -3.09 6.83
CA THR A 217 7.25 -3.43 7.63
C THR A 217 8.53 -3.23 6.82
N CYS A 218 8.53 -3.61 5.55
CA CYS A 218 9.64 -3.40 4.63
C CYS A 218 9.88 -1.92 4.41
N TYR A 219 8.83 -1.14 4.14
CA TYR A 219 8.91 0.31 3.98
C TYR A 219 9.44 1.00 5.23
N ALA A 220 8.99 0.58 6.42
CA ALA A 220 9.55 1.05 7.69
C ALA A 220 11.02 0.69 7.88
N LYS A 221 11.46 -0.50 7.44
CA LYS A 221 12.88 -0.89 7.43
C LYS A 221 13.70 -0.03 6.46
N ILE A 222 13.15 0.30 5.30
CA ILE A 222 13.81 1.19 4.33
C ILE A 222 13.93 2.62 4.92
N SER A 223 12.95 3.09 5.70
CA SER A 223 13.01 4.38 6.41
C SER A 223 14.05 4.46 7.53
N GLN A 224 14.62 3.34 7.98
CA GLN A 224 15.58 3.30 9.10
C GLN A 224 17.05 3.40 8.66
N PHE A 225 17.30 3.53 7.34
CA PHE A 225 18.61 3.83 6.76
C PHE A 225 18.70 5.30 6.35
#